data_AF-G0YZP9-F1
#
_entry.id   AF-G0YZP9-F1
#
_cell.length_a   1.000
_cell.length_b   1.000
_cell.length_c   1.000
_cell.angle_alpha   90.00
_cell.angle_beta   90.00
_cell.angle_gamma   90.00
#
_symmetry.space_group_name_H-M   'P 1'
#
loop_
_entity.id
_entity.type
_entity.pdbx_description
1 polymer ?
#
loop_
_entity_poly.entity_id
_entity_poly.type
_entity_poly.pdbx_seq_one_letter_code
_entity_poly.pdbx_strand_id
1 'polypeptide(L)'
;VGDYRLNVTLPSGYSTLENLDDLLVSVKEGQVNLTKLTLINKAPLINALAEQTDIITQPVFYNAGTHLKNNYLANLEKAQTLIKNRVEQTSIDNAIAALRESRQALNGKETDTSLLAKAILAETEIKGNYQFVNASPLSQSTYINQVQLAKNLLQKPNVTQSEVDKALENLDIAKNQLNGHETDYSGLHHMIIKANVLKQTSSKYQNAS
;
A
#
# COMPACT_ATOMS: atom_id res chain seq x y z
N VAL A 1 3.24 14.36 -65.41
CA VAL A 1 2.25 13.55 -64.67
C VAL A 1 2.95 12.35 -64.07
N GLY A 2 2.72 12.04 -62.80
CA GLY A 2 3.35 10.90 -62.10
C GLY A 2 2.87 10.76 -60.65
N ASP A 3 3.36 9.73 -59.97
CA ASP A 3 3.03 9.44 -58.57
C ASP A 3 4.13 9.93 -57.63
N TYR A 4 3.73 10.62 -56.56
CA TYR A 4 4.62 11.23 -55.59
C TYR A 4 4.27 10.76 -54.16
N ARG A 5 5.30 10.73 -53.30
CA ARG A 5 5.12 10.54 -51.85
C ARG A 5 5.29 11.87 -51.13
N LEU A 6 4.45 12.09 -50.12
CA LEU A 6 4.55 13.26 -49.27
C LEU A 6 5.47 12.96 -48.09
N ASN A 7 6.39 13.88 -47.81
CA ASN A 7 7.15 13.88 -46.57
C ASN A 7 6.77 15.13 -45.76
N VAL A 8 6.39 14.94 -44.50
CA VAL A 8 5.90 16.03 -43.63
C VAL A 8 6.69 16.01 -42.33
N THR A 9 7.26 17.16 -41.98
CA THR A 9 7.90 17.35 -40.67
C THR A 9 6.91 18.01 -39.72
N LEU A 10 6.53 17.30 -38.65
CA LEU A 10 5.57 17.77 -37.66
C LEU A 10 6.27 18.10 -36.33
N PRO A 11 5.77 19.09 -35.56
CA PRO A 11 6.22 19.32 -34.19
C PRO A 11 5.99 18.10 -33.29
N SER A 12 6.73 18.04 -32.18
CA SER A 12 6.53 17.01 -31.16
C SER A 12 5.07 16.99 -30.67
N GLY A 13 4.51 15.79 -30.51
CA GLY A 13 3.12 15.60 -30.12
C GLY A 13 2.10 15.72 -31.25
N TYR A 14 2.52 15.84 -32.51
CA TYR A 14 1.63 15.81 -33.66
C TYR A 14 1.93 14.64 -34.59
N SER A 15 0.89 14.07 -35.20
CA SER A 15 1.03 12.99 -36.20
C SER A 15 -0.07 13.08 -37.26
N THR A 16 0.15 12.49 -38.43
CA THR A 16 -0.93 12.29 -39.41
C THR A 16 -1.76 11.05 -39.06
N LEU A 17 -3.05 11.06 -39.39
CA LEU A 17 -3.88 9.86 -39.35
C LEU A 17 -3.54 8.93 -40.51
N GLU A 18 -3.33 9.51 -41.70
CA GLU A 18 -2.96 8.81 -42.91
C GLU A 18 -1.56 8.21 -42.78
N ASN A 19 -1.37 7.02 -43.35
CA ASN A 19 -0.05 6.41 -43.47
C ASN A 19 0.70 7.01 -44.66
N LEU A 20 1.66 7.91 -44.40
CA LEU A 20 2.44 8.56 -45.44
C LEU A 20 3.31 7.59 -46.25
N ASP A 21 3.65 6.42 -45.70
CA ASP A 21 4.41 5.38 -46.43
C ASP A 21 3.59 4.75 -47.57
N ASP A 22 2.27 4.67 -47.38
CA ASP A 22 1.33 4.07 -48.33
C ASP A 22 0.62 5.14 -49.20
N LEU A 23 0.67 6.41 -48.81
CA LEU A 23 -0.03 7.50 -49.49
C LEU A 23 0.72 7.94 -50.77
N LEU A 24 0.16 7.60 -51.93
CA LEU A 24 0.59 8.09 -53.23
C LEU A 24 -0.31 9.22 -53.73
N VAL A 25 0.31 10.30 -54.18
CA VAL A 25 -0.37 11.45 -54.80
C VAL A 25 -0.09 11.44 -56.29
N SER A 26 -1.10 11.11 -57.08
CA SER A 26 -1.02 11.14 -58.55
C SER A 26 -1.29 12.54 -59.08
N VAL A 27 -0.32 13.12 -59.78
CA VAL A 27 -0.42 14.47 -60.36
C VAL A 27 -0.74 14.37 -61.84
N LYS A 28 -1.91 14.83 -62.27
CA LYS A 28 -2.38 14.87 -63.66
C LYS A 28 -2.21 16.24 -64.30
N GLU A 29 -1.88 16.24 -65.60
CA GLU A 29 -1.61 17.43 -66.39
C GLU A 29 -2.92 18.14 -66.72
N GLY A 30 -2.91 19.47 -66.68
CA GLY A 30 -4.09 20.29 -66.90
C GLY A 30 -5.18 20.15 -65.83
N GLN A 31 -4.92 19.49 -64.70
CA GLN A 31 -5.89 19.29 -63.60
C GLN A 31 -5.38 19.85 -62.27
N VAL A 32 -6.31 20.31 -61.44
CA VAL A 32 -6.04 20.61 -60.03
C VAL A 32 -5.93 19.28 -59.30
N ASN A 33 -4.78 19.04 -58.67
CA ASN A 33 -4.51 17.82 -57.90
C ASN A 33 -4.57 18.15 -56.41
N LEU A 34 -5.43 17.44 -55.67
CA LEU A 34 -5.66 17.67 -54.24
C LEU A 34 -5.37 16.39 -53.46
N THR A 35 -4.79 16.56 -52.28
CA THR A 35 -4.60 15.51 -51.28
C THR A 35 -4.94 16.08 -49.91
N LYS A 36 -5.51 15.26 -49.04
CA LYS A 36 -5.93 15.65 -47.68
C LYS A 36 -5.09 14.89 -46.67
N LEU A 37 -4.60 15.62 -45.68
CA LEU A 37 -3.97 15.06 -44.49
C LEU A 37 -4.77 15.48 -43.26
N THR A 38 -4.96 14.55 -42.34
CA THR A 38 -5.63 14.75 -41.07
C THR A 38 -4.58 14.82 -39.98
N LEU A 39 -4.46 15.98 -39.34
CA LEU A 39 -3.53 16.20 -38.25
C LEU A 39 -4.16 15.76 -36.92
N ILE A 40 -3.43 14.97 -36.16
CA ILE A 40 -3.79 14.51 -34.82
C ILE A 40 -2.90 15.22 -33.81
N ASN A 41 -3.52 15.89 -32.85
CA ASN A 41 -2.85 16.56 -31.74
C ASN A 41 -2.83 15.65 -30.50
N LYS A 42 -1.65 15.11 -30.20
CA LYS A 42 -1.36 14.25 -29.04
C LYS A 42 -0.67 15.00 -27.90
N ALA A 43 -0.30 16.27 -28.08
CA ALA A 43 0.37 17.05 -27.05
C ALA A 43 -0.43 17.09 -25.71
N PRO A 44 -1.76 17.24 -25.70
CA PRO A 44 -2.55 17.18 -24.47
C PRO A 44 -2.48 15.82 -23.76
N LEU A 45 -2.40 14.71 -24.50
CA LEU A 45 -2.27 13.37 -23.92
C LEU A 45 -0.89 13.14 -23.32
N ILE A 46 0.17 13.62 -23.98
CA ILE A 46 1.53 13.61 -23.46
C ILE A 46 1.59 14.37 -22.12
N ASN A 47 1.01 15.56 -22.07
CA ASN A 47 0.95 16.36 -20.84
C ASN A 47 0.14 15.64 -19.74
N ALA A 48 -1.04 15.11 -20.09
CA ALA A 48 -1.88 14.37 -19.14
C ALA A 48 -1.17 13.15 -18.54
N LEU A 49 -0.32 12.46 -19.31
CA LEU A 49 0.51 11.36 -18.84
C LEU A 49 1.66 11.82 -17.94
N ALA A 50 2.28 12.96 -18.24
CA ALA A 50 3.32 13.55 -17.39
C ALA A 50 2.76 13.97 -16.01
N GLU A 51 1.48 14.31 -15.92
CA GLU A 51 0.79 14.64 -14.66
C GLU A 51 0.46 13.42 -13.78
N GLN A 52 0.67 12.19 -14.27
CA GLN A 52 0.32 10.94 -13.56
C GLN A 52 1.44 10.40 -12.66
N THR A 53 2.50 11.16 -12.43
CA THR A 53 3.65 10.69 -11.65
C THR A 53 3.28 10.44 -10.18
N ASP A 54 3.91 9.40 -9.62
CA ASP A 54 3.92 9.06 -8.19
C ASP A 54 2.58 8.71 -7.55
N ILE A 55 1.45 8.80 -8.27
CA ILE A 55 0.13 8.47 -7.72
C ILE A 55 0.07 7.05 -7.17
N ILE A 56 0.79 6.10 -7.76
CA ILE A 56 0.84 4.70 -7.31
C ILE A 56 1.47 4.53 -5.92
N THR A 57 2.24 5.52 -5.47
CA THR A 57 2.84 5.57 -4.13
C THR A 57 2.02 6.39 -3.14
N GLN A 58 0.93 7.01 -3.58
CA GLN A 58 0.08 7.81 -2.72
C GLN A 58 -1.03 6.96 -2.10
N PRO A 59 -1.44 7.26 -0.85
CA PRO A 59 -2.52 6.53 -0.17
C PRO A 59 -3.82 6.52 -0.95
N VAL A 60 -4.12 7.61 -1.66
CA VAL A 60 -5.28 7.71 -2.56
C VAL A 60 -5.32 6.56 -3.57
N PHE A 61 -4.16 6.04 -4.00
CA PHE A 61 -4.08 4.86 -4.85
C PHE A 61 -3.97 3.57 -4.04
N TYR A 62 -2.94 3.37 -3.22
CA TYR A 62 -2.68 2.03 -2.67
C TYR A 62 -3.78 1.55 -1.71
N ASN A 63 -4.46 2.47 -1.01
CA ASN A 63 -5.64 2.19 -0.18
C ASN A 63 -6.98 2.27 -0.94
N ALA A 64 -6.98 2.57 -2.25
CA ALA A 64 -8.21 2.53 -3.03
C ALA A 64 -8.69 1.10 -3.26
N GLY A 65 -9.99 0.99 -3.54
CA GLY A 65 -10.61 -0.27 -3.95
C GLY A 65 -9.93 -0.86 -5.19
N THR A 66 -9.77 -2.19 -5.21
CA THR A 66 -9.05 -2.92 -6.28
C THR A 66 -9.59 -2.60 -7.67
N HIS A 67 -10.90 -2.48 -7.84
CA HIS A 67 -11.51 -2.14 -9.13
C HIS A 67 -11.09 -0.73 -9.61
N LEU A 68 -11.01 0.25 -8.71
CA LEU A 68 -10.62 1.63 -9.03
C LEU A 68 -9.14 1.70 -9.44
N LYS A 69 -8.27 0.99 -8.70
CA LYS A 69 -6.85 0.86 -9.06
C LYS A 69 -6.67 0.26 -10.45
N ASN A 70 -7.36 -0.84 -10.73
CA ASN A 70 -7.28 -1.53 -12.02
C ASN A 70 -7.81 -0.66 -13.16
N ASN A 71 -8.92 0.05 -12.96
CA ASN A 71 -9.47 0.96 -13.95
C ASN A 71 -8.48 2.11 -14.27
N TYR A 72 -7.88 2.71 -13.25
CA TYR A 72 -6.85 3.73 -13.43
C TYR A 72 -5.64 3.19 -14.23
N LEU A 73 -5.10 2.03 -13.84
CA LEU A 73 -3.95 1.43 -14.52
C LEU A 73 -4.25 1.06 -15.98
N ALA A 74 -5.46 0.54 -16.26
CA ALA A 74 -5.88 0.22 -17.62
C ALA A 74 -6.01 1.47 -18.50
N ASN A 75 -6.55 2.57 -17.96
CA ASN A 75 -6.63 3.83 -18.71
C ASN A 75 -5.25 4.48 -18.90
N LEU A 76 -4.34 4.33 -17.93
CA LEU A 76 -2.95 4.77 -18.05
C LEU A 76 -2.23 4.01 -19.18
N GLU A 77 -2.34 2.69 -19.21
CA GLU A 77 -1.77 1.85 -20.26
C GLU A 77 -2.37 2.19 -21.64
N LYS A 78 -3.70 2.31 -21.72
CA LYS A 78 -4.39 2.72 -22.95
C LYS A 78 -3.87 4.07 -23.44
N ALA A 79 -3.78 5.08 -22.59
CA ALA A 79 -3.22 6.39 -22.93
C ALA A 79 -1.78 6.29 -23.48
N GLN A 80 -0.92 5.48 -22.85
CA GLN A 80 0.46 5.26 -23.33
C GLN A 80 0.52 4.58 -24.70
N THR A 81 -0.38 3.63 -24.97
CA THR A 81 -0.43 2.94 -26.27
C THR A 81 -0.87 3.88 -27.40
N LEU A 82 -1.82 4.78 -27.14
CA LEU A 82 -2.37 5.71 -28.14
C LEU A 82 -1.36 6.76 -28.61
N ILE A 83 -0.36 7.11 -27.79
CA ILE A 83 0.74 7.98 -28.23
C ILE A 83 1.45 7.39 -29.45
N LYS A 84 1.68 6.07 -29.44
CA LYS A 84 2.47 5.37 -30.47
C LYS A 84 1.66 5.00 -31.71
N ASN A 85 0.34 4.92 -31.59
CA ASN A 85 -0.54 4.43 -32.65
C ASN A 85 -1.11 5.57 -33.51
N ARG A 86 -1.44 5.28 -34.77
CA ARG A 86 -2.24 6.17 -35.61
C ARG A 86 -3.71 5.99 -35.24
N VAL A 87 -4.33 7.02 -34.67
CA VAL A 87 -5.69 6.99 -34.14
C VAL A 87 -6.39 8.32 -34.39
N GLU A 88 -7.72 8.30 -34.39
CA GLU A 88 -8.53 9.51 -34.51
C GLU A 88 -8.35 10.43 -33.29
N GLN A 89 -8.56 11.73 -33.48
CA GLN A 89 -8.50 12.73 -32.41
C GLN A 89 -9.48 12.40 -31.28
N THR A 90 -10.67 11.90 -31.62
CA THR A 90 -11.68 11.43 -30.67
C THR A 90 -11.15 10.35 -29.73
N SER A 91 -10.28 9.46 -30.20
CA SER A 91 -9.65 8.43 -29.35
C SER A 91 -8.65 9.03 -28.36
N ILE A 92 -7.92 10.07 -28.77
CA ILE A 92 -7.01 10.82 -27.90
C ILE A 92 -7.80 11.55 -26.82
N ASP A 93 -8.84 12.28 -27.21
CA ASP A 93 -9.66 13.07 -26.30
C ASP A 93 -10.38 12.18 -25.28
N ASN A 94 -10.94 11.05 -25.73
CA ASN A 94 -11.57 10.05 -24.85
C ASN A 94 -10.58 9.44 -23.86
N ALA A 95 -9.34 9.19 -24.28
CA ALA A 95 -8.32 8.63 -23.38
C ALA A 95 -7.89 9.63 -22.31
N ILE A 96 -7.80 10.92 -22.65
CA ILE A 96 -7.53 11.99 -21.68
C ILE A 96 -8.67 12.07 -20.65
N ALA A 97 -9.93 12.04 -21.10
CA ALA A 97 -11.10 12.05 -20.22
C ALA A 97 -11.10 10.83 -19.27
N ALA A 98 -10.97 9.63 -19.82
CA ALA A 98 -10.97 8.39 -19.04
C ALA A 98 -9.82 8.33 -18.01
N LEU A 99 -8.63 8.81 -18.37
CA LEU A 99 -7.49 8.87 -17.45
C LEU A 99 -7.76 9.85 -16.28
N ARG A 100 -8.34 11.01 -16.56
CA ARG A 100 -8.70 12.00 -15.53
C ARG A 100 -9.81 11.50 -14.61
N GLU A 101 -10.87 10.95 -15.18
CA GLU A 101 -12.01 10.41 -14.44
C GLU A 101 -11.59 9.25 -13.53
N SER A 102 -10.81 8.30 -14.06
CA SER A 102 -10.33 7.16 -13.26
C SER A 102 -9.36 7.58 -12.15
N ARG A 103 -8.54 8.62 -12.36
CA ARG A 103 -7.71 9.21 -11.29
C ARG A 103 -8.58 9.84 -10.20
N GLN A 104 -9.59 10.63 -10.58
CA GLN A 104 -10.51 11.28 -9.63
C GLN A 104 -11.37 10.28 -8.86
N ALA A 105 -11.66 9.12 -9.46
CA ALA A 105 -12.42 8.05 -8.82
C ALA A 105 -11.63 7.29 -7.75
N LEU A 106 -10.30 7.42 -7.70
CA LEU A 106 -9.48 6.81 -6.65
C LEU A 106 -9.92 7.32 -5.28
N ASN A 107 -10.24 6.41 -4.37
CA ASN A 107 -10.90 6.70 -3.11
C ASN A 107 -10.10 6.31 -1.87
N GLY A 108 -8.81 6.00 -2.05
CA GLY A 108 -7.93 5.69 -0.93
C GLY A 108 -7.78 6.87 0.02
N LYS A 109 -7.48 6.58 1.28
CA LYS A 109 -7.22 7.56 2.32
C LYS A 109 -5.84 7.33 2.92
N GLU A 110 -5.34 8.31 3.65
CA GLU A 110 -4.15 8.15 4.50
C GLU A 110 -4.31 6.92 5.41
N THR A 111 -3.22 6.17 5.59
CA THR A 111 -3.19 5.04 6.52
C THR A 111 -3.08 5.56 7.95
N ASP A 112 -4.06 5.25 8.79
CA ASP A 112 -4.01 5.55 10.22
C ASP A 112 -3.20 4.46 10.94
N THR A 113 -2.05 4.85 11.47
CA THR A 113 -1.13 3.97 12.22
C THR A 113 -1.20 4.19 13.73
N SER A 114 -2.04 5.13 14.21
CA SER A 114 -2.01 5.62 15.59
C SER A 114 -2.29 4.53 16.62
N LEU A 115 -3.29 3.69 16.38
CA LEU A 115 -3.66 2.60 17.28
C LEU A 115 -2.57 1.52 17.34
N LEU A 116 -1.99 1.14 16.20
CA LEU A 116 -0.89 0.17 16.14
C LEU A 116 0.35 0.71 16.86
N ALA A 117 0.70 1.99 16.64
CA ALA A 117 1.80 2.64 17.32
C ALA A 117 1.59 2.66 18.85
N LYS A 118 0.37 2.97 19.31
CA LYS A 118 0.01 2.92 20.74
C LYS A 118 0.13 1.51 21.32
N ALA A 119 -0.31 0.48 20.59
CA ALA A 119 -0.20 -0.90 21.02
C ALA A 119 1.28 -1.35 21.14
N ILE A 120 2.14 -0.92 20.22
CA ILE A 120 3.60 -1.15 20.30
C ILE A 120 4.21 -0.45 21.52
N LEU A 121 3.83 0.81 21.81
CA LEU A 121 4.34 1.56 22.97
C LEU A 121 3.97 0.91 24.30
N ALA A 122 2.83 0.22 24.37
CA ALA A 122 2.41 -0.53 25.55
C ALA A 122 3.29 -1.77 25.85
N GLU A 123 4.23 -2.14 24.96
CA GLU A 123 5.14 -3.28 25.14
C GLU A 123 5.86 -3.24 26.50
N THR A 124 6.39 -2.07 26.89
CA THR A 124 7.16 -1.94 28.13
C THR A 124 6.32 -2.24 29.37
N GLU A 125 5.09 -1.73 29.42
CA GLU A 125 4.16 -1.97 30.52
C GLU A 125 3.74 -3.45 30.55
N ILE A 126 3.38 -4.01 29.39
CA ILE A 126 2.95 -5.41 29.28
C ILE A 126 4.07 -6.35 29.72
N LYS A 127 5.32 -6.12 29.28
CA LYS A 127 6.46 -6.96 29.68
C LYS A 127 6.83 -6.84 31.16
N GLY A 128 6.37 -5.81 31.85
CA GLY A 128 6.57 -5.63 33.29
C GLY A 128 5.47 -6.27 34.15
N ASN A 129 4.33 -6.67 33.57
CA ASN A 129 3.20 -7.19 34.32
C ASN A 129 3.28 -8.71 34.53
N TYR A 130 2.52 -9.23 35.50
CA TYR A 130 2.50 -10.65 35.81
C TYR A 130 1.94 -11.51 34.65
N GLN A 131 1.06 -10.95 33.82
CA GLN A 131 0.49 -11.66 32.67
C GLN A 131 1.58 -12.05 31.68
N PHE A 132 2.61 -11.22 31.50
CA PHE A 132 3.76 -11.54 30.68
C PHE A 132 4.86 -12.28 31.46
N VAL A 133 5.29 -11.76 32.61
CA VAL A 133 6.45 -12.29 33.36
C VAL A 133 6.23 -13.75 33.78
N ASN A 134 5.01 -14.09 34.19
CA ASN A 134 4.66 -15.44 34.62
C ASN A 134 4.02 -16.28 33.50
N ALA A 135 3.92 -15.76 32.26
CA ALA A 135 3.40 -16.53 31.13
C ALA A 135 4.40 -17.61 30.71
N SER A 136 3.87 -18.61 29.98
CA SER A 136 4.69 -19.63 29.33
C SER A 136 5.68 -19.01 28.33
N PRO A 137 6.86 -19.62 28.12
CA PRO A 137 7.84 -19.14 27.14
C PRO A 137 7.25 -18.98 25.73
N LEU A 138 6.34 -19.87 25.34
CA LEU A 138 5.65 -19.80 24.05
C LEU A 138 4.75 -18.55 23.96
N SER A 139 3.91 -18.29 24.96
CA SER A 139 3.06 -17.09 24.98
C SER A 139 3.88 -15.80 24.96
N GLN A 140 4.96 -15.74 25.74
CA GLN A 140 5.89 -14.59 25.73
C GLN A 140 6.51 -14.36 24.36
N SER A 141 7.03 -15.44 23.74
CA SER A 141 7.65 -15.37 22.42
C SER A 141 6.66 -14.96 21.33
N THR A 142 5.42 -15.45 21.39
CA THR A 142 4.36 -15.08 20.44
C THR A 142 4.06 -13.59 20.51
N TYR A 143 3.87 -13.04 21.73
CA TYR A 143 3.65 -11.61 21.92
C TYR A 143 4.84 -10.77 21.41
N ILE A 144 6.07 -11.11 21.80
CA ILE A 144 7.28 -10.41 21.34
C ILE A 144 7.38 -10.42 19.80
N ASN A 145 7.11 -11.57 19.18
CA ASN A 145 7.15 -11.69 17.71
C ASN A 145 6.12 -10.75 17.05
N GLN A 146 4.87 -10.73 17.54
CA GLN A 146 3.85 -9.82 16.98
C GLN A 146 4.22 -8.35 17.15
N VAL A 147 4.84 -7.97 18.27
CA VAL A 147 5.36 -6.59 18.44
C VAL A 147 6.43 -6.27 17.40
N GLN A 148 7.34 -7.20 17.11
CA GLN A 148 8.39 -6.99 16.09
C GLN A 148 7.81 -6.93 14.67
N LEU A 149 6.85 -7.78 14.34
CA LEU A 149 6.14 -7.73 13.05
C LEU A 149 5.41 -6.39 12.87
N ALA A 150 4.75 -5.89 13.92
CA ALA A 150 4.11 -4.58 13.92
C ALA A 150 5.12 -3.44 13.73
N LYS A 151 6.28 -3.47 14.41
CA LYS A 151 7.36 -2.48 14.23
C LYS A 151 7.92 -2.48 12.81
N ASN A 152 8.14 -3.66 12.22
CA ASN A 152 8.62 -3.80 10.86
C ASN A 152 7.58 -3.30 9.84
N LEU A 153 6.29 -3.56 10.10
CA LEU A 153 5.21 -3.09 9.24
C LEU A 153 5.16 -1.56 9.18
N LEU A 154 5.35 -0.86 10.30
CA LEU A 154 5.37 0.61 10.33
C LEU A 154 6.58 1.24 9.61
N GLN A 155 7.62 0.46 9.31
CA GLN A 155 8.75 0.90 8.50
C GLN A 155 8.56 0.61 7.00
N LYS A 156 7.58 -0.21 6.64
CA LYS A 156 7.29 -0.58 5.25
C LYS A 156 6.72 0.63 4.50
N PRO A 157 7.26 0.98 3.32
CA PRO A 157 6.65 2.03 2.49
C PRO A 157 5.27 1.61 2.00
N ASN A 158 4.36 2.58 1.85
CA ASN A 158 3.01 2.39 1.32
C ASN A 158 2.20 1.31 2.07
N VAL A 159 2.37 1.23 3.40
CA VAL A 159 1.58 0.32 4.24
C VAL A 159 0.10 0.66 4.11
N THR A 160 -0.72 -0.38 3.87
CA THR A 160 -2.15 -0.21 3.69
C THR A 160 -2.90 -0.21 5.02
N GLN A 161 -4.09 0.39 5.07
CA GLN A 161 -4.94 0.33 6.26
C GLN A 161 -5.25 -1.12 6.66
N SER A 162 -5.54 -1.98 5.69
CA SER A 162 -5.84 -3.39 5.95
C SER A 162 -4.65 -4.15 6.58
N GLU A 163 -3.42 -3.81 6.21
CA GLU A 163 -2.23 -4.41 6.83
C GLU A 163 -2.05 -3.93 8.28
N VAL A 164 -2.28 -2.64 8.54
CA VAL A 164 -2.22 -2.07 9.89
C VAL A 164 -3.28 -2.70 10.79
N ASP A 165 -4.53 -2.77 10.33
CA ASP A 165 -5.64 -3.35 11.08
C ASP A 165 -5.36 -4.81 11.44
N LYS A 166 -4.83 -5.58 10.47
CA LYS A 166 -4.47 -6.99 10.69
C LYS A 166 -3.31 -7.15 11.67
N ALA A 167 -2.31 -6.26 11.62
CA ALA A 167 -1.21 -6.29 12.58
C ALA A 167 -1.68 -5.92 13.99
N LEU A 168 -2.59 -4.96 14.11
CA LEU A 168 -3.20 -4.59 15.39
C LEU A 168 -4.00 -5.76 15.97
N GLU A 169 -4.86 -6.39 15.17
CA GLU A 169 -5.64 -7.57 15.56
C GLU A 169 -4.73 -8.70 16.05
N ASN A 170 -3.69 -9.04 15.27
CA ASN A 170 -2.75 -10.09 15.67
C ASN A 170 -2.00 -9.77 16.97
N LEU A 171 -1.62 -8.50 17.17
CA LEU A 171 -0.95 -8.06 18.39
C LEU A 171 -1.89 -8.13 19.59
N ASP A 172 -3.15 -7.73 19.45
CA ASP A 172 -4.16 -7.82 20.49
C ASP A 172 -4.50 -9.28 20.84
N ILE A 173 -4.59 -10.16 19.85
CA ILE A 173 -4.76 -11.60 20.08
C ILE A 173 -3.59 -12.16 20.90
N ALA A 174 -2.34 -11.86 20.50
CA ALA A 174 -1.16 -12.35 21.21
C ALA A 174 -1.06 -11.80 22.63
N LYS A 175 -1.43 -10.53 22.83
CA LYS A 175 -1.55 -9.91 24.16
C LYS A 175 -2.57 -10.65 25.03
N ASN A 176 -3.74 -10.95 24.49
CA ASN A 176 -4.81 -11.64 25.23
C ASN A 176 -4.49 -13.13 25.50
N GLN A 177 -3.54 -13.71 24.78
CA GLN A 177 -3.04 -15.08 24.98
C GLN A 177 -1.90 -15.19 26.01
N LEU A 178 -1.50 -14.07 26.62
CA LEU A 178 -0.59 -14.07 27.76
C LEU A 178 -1.27 -14.77 28.95
N ASN A 179 -0.71 -15.91 29.33
CA ASN A 179 -1.29 -16.83 30.31
C ASN A 179 -0.61 -16.76 31.69
N GLY A 180 0.10 -15.67 31.98
CA GLY A 180 0.65 -15.42 33.30
C GLY A 180 -0.43 -15.04 34.30
N HIS A 181 -0.29 -15.53 35.52
CA HIS A 181 -1.17 -15.22 36.64
C HIS A 181 -0.37 -14.56 37.76
N GLU A 182 -1.06 -13.86 38.66
CA GLU A 182 -0.41 -13.34 39.87
C GLU A 182 0.22 -14.50 40.66
N THR A 183 1.41 -14.26 41.20
CA THR A 183 2.08 -15.26 42.04
C THR A 183 1.31 -15.40 43.35
N ASP A 184 0.81 -16.60 43.63
CA ASP A 184 0.15 -16.90 44.89
C ASP A 184 1.18 -17.15 46.01
N TYR A 185 1.23 -16.24 46.99
CA TYR A 185 2.10 -16.34 48.16
C TYR A 185 1.43 -17.00 49.38
N SER A 186 0.18 -17.43 49.28
CA SER A 186 -0.60 -17.95 50.41
C SER A 186 0.08 -19.17 51.06
N GLY A 187 0.61 -20.09 50.26
CA GLY A 187 1.33 -21.27 50.74
C GLY A 187 2.61 -20.91 51.50
N LEU A 188 3.41 -19.98 50.96
CA LEU A 188 4.61 -19.48 51.64
C LEU A 188 4.25 -18.82 52.97
N HIS A 189 3.20 -18.00 52.99
CA HIS A 189 2.73 -17.34 54.20
C HIS A 189 2.31 -18.35 55.29
N HIS A 190 1.56 -19.39 54.93
CA HIS A 190 1.21 -20.48 55.85
C HIS A 190 2.44 -21.21 56.41
N MET A 191 3.45 -21.46 55.58
CA MET A 191 4.69 -22.11 56.03
C MET A 191 5.48 -21.23 57.00
N ILE A 192 5.57 -19.92 56.76
CA ILE A 192 6.22 -18.96 57.67
C ILE A 192 5.52 -18.95 59.03
N ILE A 193 4.19 -18.89 59.05
CA ILE A 193 3.41 -18.95 60.30
C ILE A 193 3.70 -20.25 61.05
N LYS A 194 3.63 -21.40 60.36
CA LYS A 194 3.90 -22.71 60.97
C LYS A 194 5.33 -22.82 61.51
N ALA A 195 6.32 -22.31 60.79
CA ALA A 195 7.71 -22.28 61.24
C ALA A 195 7.89 -21.41 62.49
N ASN A 196 7.27 -20.23 62.54
CA ASN A 196 7.30 -19.35 63.72
C ASN A 196 6.65 -20.01 64.94
N VAL A 197 5.54 -20.73 64.75
CA VAL A 197 4.91 -21.52 65.82
C VAL A 197 5.85 -22.62 66.31
N LEU A 198 6.41 -23.43 65.41
CA LEU A 198 7.32 -24.52 65.77
C LEU A 198 8.58 -24.03 66.49
N LYS A 199 9.14 -22.88 66.10
CA LYS A 199 10.30 -22.28 66.78
C LYS A 199 9.96 -21.90 68.24
N GLN A 200 8.74 -21.43 68.50
CA GLN A 200 8.30 -21.04 69.84
C GLN A 200 7.88 -22.23 70.70
N THR A 201 7.30 -23.28 70.11
CA THR A 201 6.61 -24.34 70.87
C THR A 201 7.32 -25.69 70.88
N SER A 202 8.26 -25.93 69.97
CA SER A 202 8.94 -27.22 69.88
C SER A 202 10.08 -27.34 70.87
N SER A 203 10.07 -28.42 71.66
CA SER A 203 11.09 -28.75 72.67
C SER A 203 12.49 -28.87 72.07
N LYS A 204 12.62 -29.27 70.80
CA LYS A 204 13.93 -29.31 70.10
C LYS A 204 14.54 -27.93 69.86
N TYR A 205 13.71 -26.89 69.70
CA TYR A 205 14.18 -25.51 69.54
C TYR A 205 14.34 -24.78 70.88
N GLN A 206 13.51 -25.12 71.88
CA GLN A 206 13.66 -24.59 73.23
C GLN A 206 14.86 -25.17 73.99
N ASN A 207 15.26 -26.42 73.70
CA ASN A 207 16.35 -27.13 74.38
C ASN A 207 17.67 -27.14 73.59
N ALA A 208 17.75 -26.41 72.47
CA ALA A 208 18.99 -26.23 71.73
C ALA A 208 19.79 -25.07 72.36
N SER A 209 20.77 -25.41 73.21
CA SER A 209 21.89 -24.56 73.64
C SER A 209 23.20 -25.18 73.16
#